data_AF-A0A952WWL2-F1
#
_entry.id   AF-A0A952WWL2-F1
#
_cell.length_a   1.000
_cell.length_b   1.000
_cell.length_c   1.000
_cell.angle_alpha   90.00
_cell.angle_beta   90.00
_cell.angle_gamma   90.00
#
_symmetry.space_group_name_H-M   'P 1'
#
loop_
_entity.id
_entity.type
_entity.pdbx_description
1 polymer ?
#
loop_
_entity_poly.entity_id
_entity_poly.type
_entity_poly.pdbx_seq_one_letter_code
_entity_poly.pdbx_strand_id
1 'polypeptide(L)'
;MCPRCGYDLRGTTQAWKTACDLTGTCPECGLHFDWADLLREDRARLPGFVEHPGHGSSWLGGAFLFRALRTWTWALWPPRFFARVCMHHRFDVLRLLLWLPALCGTMYLAAAACMFAGTFVQAGAVVGPALAAERAAAATINDLCVGLVHVTPRWTVLVRLSAHRVPIWVFPGLAAWAVAPLLLLSLSDTRRLVKIRAAHVLRAAVYGCAWIVPIFALRLVNRAGMVVLVSLDRWVGTPRTLVVRTHWFSMLLPSWSDIALGGVVALWMTWWWCVAIARGWRLPRPLSVCAIVLGISIATGVVVLFLDRRMVRFLV
;
A
#
# COMPACT_ATOMS: atom_id res chain seq x y z
N MET A 1 28.97 -10.66 7.57
CA MET A 1 27.96 -11.74 7.71
C MET A 1 27.23 -11.93 6.39
N CYS A 2 26.98 -13.17 5.97
CA CYS A 2 26.19 -13.50 4.79
C CYS A 2 24.77 -12.91 4.91
N PRO A 3 24.25 -12.20 3.90
CA PRO A 3 22.95 -11.54 3.97
C PRO A 3 21.77 -12.52 3.99
N ARG A 4 21.96 -13.73 3.44
CA ARG A 4 20.94 -14.77 3.40
C ARG A 4 20.87 -15.53 4.73
N CYS A 5 21.94 -16.24 5.11
CA CYS A 5 21.93 -17.08 6.33
C CYS A 5 22.49 -16.45 7.61
N GLY A 6 23.20 -15.33 7.53
CA GLY A 6 23.87 -14.73 8.69
C GLY A 6 25.24 -15.30 9.03
N TYR A 7 25.72 -16.33 8.33
CA TYR A 7 27.04 -16.92 8.54
C TYR A 7 28.17 -15.88 8.54
N ASP A 8 29.15 -16.02 9.43
CA ASP A 8 30.28 -15.10 9.47
C ASP A 8 31.28 -15.41 8.35
N LEU A 9 31.50 -14.45 7.46
CA LEU A 9 32.37 -14.57 6.30
C LEU A 9 33.79 -14.03 6.56
N ARG A 10 34.07 -13.59 7.80
CA ARG A 10 35.39 -13.03 8.18
C ARG A 10 36.53 -14.01 7.93
N GLY A 11 36.33 -15.30 8.23
CA GLY A 11 37.34 -16.33 7.98
C GLY A 11 37.71 -16.46 6.50
N THR A 12 36.72 -16.37 5.60
CA THR A 12 36.96 -16.39 4.15
C THR A 12 37.74 -15.16 3.69
N THR A 13 37.39 -13.97 4.19
CA THR A 13 38.12 -12.73 3.85
C THR A 13 39.53 -12.67 4.45
N GLN A 14 39.75 -13.28 5.63
CA GLN A 14 41.07 -13.35 6.28
C GLN A 14 42.02 -14.33 5.57
N ALA A 15 41.48 -15.31 4.83
CA ALA A 15 42.28 -16.26 4.07
C ALA A 15 42.88 -15.66 2.78
N TRP A 16 42.48 -14.45 2.38
CA TRP A 16 43.03 -13.77 1.21
C TRP A 16 44.47 -13.30 1.46
N LYS A 17 45.44 -14.11 1.02
CA LYS A 17 46.88 -13.80 1.20
C LYS A 17 47.51 -13.12 -0.01
N THR A 18 47.11 -13.49 -1.22
CA THR A 18 47.80 -13.08 -2.46
C THR A 18 46.88 -12.56 -3.55
N ALA A 19 45.60 -12.96 -3.56
CA ALA A 19 44.58 -12.45 -4.46
C ALA A 19 43.24 -12.30 -3.73
N CYS A 20 42.51 -11.24 -4.07
CA CYS A 20 41.16 -10.98 -3.58
C CYS A 20 40.18 -11.36 -4.68
N ASP A 21 39.47 -12.48 -4.51
CA ASP A 21 38.35 -12.78 -5.40
C ASP A 21 37.28 -11.70 -5.22
N LEU A 22 36.87 -11.06 -6.31
CA LEU A 22 35.80 -10.05 -6.27
C LEU A 22 34.43 -10.69 -6.04
N THR A 23 34.30 -11.99 -6.31
CA THR A 23 33.09 -12.76 -6.07
C THR A 23 33.30 -13.79 -4.97
N GLY A 24 32.23 -14.12 -4.27
CA GLY A 24 32.24 -15.09 -3.18
C GLY A 24 31.01 -15.98 -3.22
N THR A 25 31.16 -17.18 -2.68
CA THR A 25 30.05 -18.10 -2.44
C THR A 25 29.99 -18.39 -0.95
N CYS A 26 28.83 -18.18 -0.31
CA CYS A 26 28.70 -18.52 1.10
C CYS A 26 28.78 -20.05 1.27
N PRO A 27 29.71 -20.58 2.09
CA PRO A 27 29.90 -22.03 2.23
C PRO A 27 28.68 -22.71 2.84
N GLU A 28 27.91 -22.00 3.67
CA GLU A 28 26.69 -22.51 4.28
C GLU A 28 25.50 -22.59 3.30
N CYS A 29 25.29 -21.54 2.50
CA CYS A 29 24.03 -21.38 1.76
C CYS A 29 24.14 -21.33 0.25
N GLY A 30 25.35 -21.46 -0.29
CA GLY A 30 25.60 -21.38 -1.73
C GLY A 30 25.18 -20.04 -2.35
N LEU A 31 25.03 -18.97 -1.55
CA LEU A 31 24.69 -17.67 -2.12
C LEU A 31 25.93 -17.11 -2.80
N HIS A 32 25.84 -16.87 -4.11
CA HIS A 32 26.81 -16.08 -4.87
C HIS A 32 26.57 -14.58 -4.63
N PHE A 33 27.64 -13.84 -4.36
CA PHE A 33 27.62 -12.39 -4.17
C PHE A 33 28.95 -11.76 -4.61
N ASP A 34 28.92 -10.47 -4.93
CA ASP A 34 30.11 -9.63 -5.05
C ASP A 34 30.52 -9.19 -3.63
N TRP A 35 31.80 -9.30 -3.29
CA TRP A 35 32.31 -8.84 -1.99
C TRP A 35 32.13 -7.34 -1.80
N ALA A 36 32.17 -6.56 -2.89
CA ALA A 36 31.89 -5.14 -2.84
C ALA A 36 30.46 -4.86 -2.33
N ASP A 37 29.47 -5.70 -2.63
CA ASP A 37 28.09 -5.52 -2.16
C ASP A 37 27.96 -5.73 -0.64
N LEU A 38 28.88 -6.50 -0.04
CA LEU A 38 28.90 -6.77 1.40
C LEU A 38 29.79 -5.80 2.17
N LEU A 39 30.93 -5.39 1.58
CA LEU A 39 31.94 -4.58 2.23
C LEU A 39 31.69 -3.08 2.08
N ARG A 40 31.08 -2.66 0.96
CA ARG A 40 30.79 -1.25 0.72
C ARG A 40 29.38 -0.88 1.18
N GLU A 41 29.30 0.04 2.13
CA GLU A 41 28.01 0.47 2.68
C GLU A 41 27.13 1.19 1.65
N ASP A 42 27.72 1.89 0.68
CA ASP A 42 26.97 2.56 -0.38
C ASP A 42 26.26 1.58 -1.31
N ARG A 43 26.82 0.39 -1.54
CA ARG A 43 26.17 -0.68 -2.31
C ARG A 43 25.13 -1.45 -1.51
N ALA A 44 25.28 -1.53 -0.19
CA ALA A 44 24.26 -2.11 0.68
C ALA A 44 22.97 -1.27 0.75
N ARG A 45 22.98 -0.06 0.18
CA ARG A 45 21.83 0.85 0.09
C ARG A 45 21.38 0.96 -1.37
N LEU A 46 20.07 0.89 -1.58
CA LEU A 46 19.47 1.01 -2.92
C LEU A 46 19.03 2.47 -3.18
N PRO A 47 19.73 3.24 -4.04
CA PRO A 47 19.42 4.66 -4.23
C PRO A 47 18.02 4.88 -4.78
N GLY A 48 17.30 5.84 -4.18
CA GLY A 48 15.95 6.21 -4.60
C GLY A 48 14.83 5.45 -3.90
N PHE A 49 15.14 4.41 -3.11
CA PHE A 49 14.16 3.79 -2.21
C PHE A 49 13.93 4.65 -0.96
N VAL A 50 12.69 4.66 -0.47
CA VAL A 50 12.29 5.40 0.74
C VAL A 50 13.05 4.95 2.00
N GLU A 51 13.43 3.67 2.06
CA GLU A 51 14.16 3.08 3.18
C GLU A 51 15.63 3.54 3.27
N HIS A 52 16.15 4.18 2.21
CA HIS A 52 17.55 4.58 2.09
C HIS A 52 17.69 6.10 1.92
N PRO A 53 17.74 6.86 3.02
CA PRO A 53 18.01 8.29 2.93
C PRO A 53 19.42 8.52 2.34
N GLY A 54 19.52 9.46 1.40
CA GLY A 54 20.81 10.07 1.06
C GLY A 54 21.39 10.82 2.27
N HIS A 55 22.72 11.00 2.28
CA HIS A 55 23.39 11.81 3.29
C HIS A 55 22.75 13.20 3.37
N GLY A 56 22.29 13.60 4.56
CA GLY A 56 21.69 14.92 4.80
C GLY A 56 20.20 15.08 4.47
N SER A 57 19.49 14.06 3.97
CA SER A 57 18.04 14.23 3.71
C SER A 57 17.22 14.06 4.99
N SER A 58 16.63 15.16 5.48
CA SER A 58 15.64 15.13 6.56
C SER A 58 14.34 14.46 6.12
N TRP A 59 13.59 13.91 7.08
CA TRP A 59 12.30 13.24 6.82
C TRP A 59 11.20 14.21 6.34
N LEU A 60 11.32 15.49 6.69
CA LEU A 60 10.31 16.53 6.43
C LEU A 60 10.48 17.26 5.09
N GLY A 61 11.52 16.94 4.31
CA GLY A 61 11.76 17.60 3.02
C GLY A 61 10.92 17.01 1.87
N GLY A 62 10.63 17.82 0.85
CA GLY A 62 9.98 17.36 -0.40
C GLY A 62 10.70 16.20 -1.10
N ALA A 63 12.00 16.01 -0.82
CA ALA A 63 12.78 14.87 -1.27
C ALA A 63 12.22 13.51 -0.77
N PHE A 64 11.59 13.47 0.41
CA PHE A 64 10.95 12.24 0.93
C PHE A 64 9.77 11.84 0.05
N LEU A 65 8.87 12.78 -0.27
CA LEU A 65 7.69 12.50 -1.09
C LEU A 65 8.08 12.02 -2.49
N PHE A 66 9.08 12.66 -3.12
CA PHE A 66 9.57 12.23 -4.42
C PHE A 66 10.15 10.80 -4.39
N ARG A 67 10.92 10.45 -3.35
CA ARG A 67 11.42 9.07 -3.17
C ARG A 67 10.29 8.09 -2.85
N ALA A 68 9.31 8.49 -2.06
CA ALA A 68 8.14 7.67 -1.74
C ALA A 68 7.34 7.34 -3.01
N LEU A 69 7.09 8.33 -3.87
CA LEU A 69 6.45 8.15 -5.17
C LEU A 69 7.30 7.29 -6.11
N ARG A 70 8.62 7.53 -6.18
CA ARG A 70 9.54 6.72 -6.99
C ARG A 70 9.59 5.26 -6.52
N THR A 71 9.57 5.03 -5.21
CA THR A 71 9.53 3.68 -4.64
C THR A 71 8.19 3.00 -4.96
N TRP A 72 7.09 3.75 -4.85
CA TRP A 72 5.77 3.27 -5.23
C TRP A 72 5.69 2.87 -6.72
N THR A 73 6.19 3.70 -7.63
CA THR A 73 6.17 3.37 -9.08
C THR A 73 7.00 2.13 -9.41
N TRP A 74 8.08 1.87 -8.67
CA TRP A 74 8.80 0.60 -8.79
C TRP A 74 8.02 -0.56 -8.20
N ALA A 75 7.38 -0.37 -7.05
CA ALA A 75 6.54 -1.39 -6.42
C ALA A 75 5.32 -1.75 -7.28
N LEU A 76 4.85 -0.87 -8.17
CA LEU A 76 3.80 -1.19 -9.15
C LEU A 76 4.25 -2.22 -10.21
N TRP A 77 5.54 -2.52 -10.34
CA TRP A 77 6.05 -3.49 -11.31
C TRP A 77 6.92 -4.56 -10.64
N PRO A 78 6.30 -5.61 -10.06
CA PRO A 78 7.00 -6.61 -9.25
C PRO A 78 8.23 -7.21 -9.95
N PRO A 79 8.21 -7.57 -11.26
CA PRO A 79 9.38 -8.13 -11.93
C PRO A 79 10.62 -7.23 -11.92
N ARG A 80 10.43 -5.91 -12.05
CA ARG A 80 11.53 -4.92 -12.02
C ARG A 80 11.92 -4.61 -10.58
N PHE A 81 10.94 -4.55 -9.68
CA PHE A 81 11.17 -4.37 -8.26
C PHE A 81 12.11 -5.46 -7.71
N PHE A 82 11.76 -6.74 -7.90
CA PHE A 82 12.55 -7.87 -7.41
C PHE A 82 13.82 -8.14 -8.20
N ALA A 83 13.98 -7.55 -9.40
CA ALA A 83 15.27 -7.54 -10.10
C ALA A 83 16.26 -6.55 -9.48
N ARG A 84 15.77 -5.51 -8.81
CA ARG A 84 16.60 -4.49 -8.14
C ARG A 84 16.81 -4.77 -6.66
N VAL A 85 15.79 -5.33 -6.00
CA VAL A 85 15.85 -5.62 -4.56
C VAL A 85 16.54 -6.96 -4.32
N CYS A 86 17.83 -6.88 -3.99
CA CYS A 86 18.62 -8.02 -3.53
C CYS A 86 18.52 -8.23 -2.02
N MET A 87 18.81 -9.47 -1.56
CA MET A 87 18.78 -9.83 -0.13
C MET A 87 19.88 -9.16 0.71
N HIS A 88 20.93 -8.60 0.07
CA HIS A 88 22.00 -7.91 0.79
C HIS A 88 21.65 -6.46 1.16
N HIS A 89 20.61 -5.89 0.54
CA HIS A 89 20.19 -4.54 0.87
C HIS A 89 19.66 -4.50 2.30
N ARG A 90 20.27 -3.63 3.11
CA ARG A 90 19.77 -3.31 4.44
C ARG A 90 18.46 -2.55 4.29
N PHE A 91 17.61 -2.54 5.29
CA PHE A 91 16.47 -1.63 5.27
C PHE A 91 16.05 -1.30 6.70
N ASP A 92 15.43 -0.14 6.83
CA ASP A 92 14.91 0.38 8.09
C ASP A 92 13.41 0.05 8.16
N VAL A 93 13.06 -0.84 9.09
CA VAL A 93 11.68 -1.32 9.26
C VAL A 93 10.73 -0.17 9.60
N LEU A 94 11.18 0.80 10.40
CA LEU A 94 10.32 1.91 10.80
C LEU A 94 9.99 2.78 9.59
N ARG A 95 10.99 3.12 8.76
CA ARG A 95 10.75 3.91 7.53
C ARG A 95 9.84 3.18 6.55
N LEU A 96 10.04 1.88 6.41
CA LEU A 96 9.19 1.04 5.57
C LEU A 96 7.73 1.07 6.06
N LEU A 97 7.51 0.89 7.37
CA LEU A 97 6.18 0.93 7.97
C LEU A 97 5.53 2.32 7.92
N LEU A 98 6.31 3.39 8.00
CA LEU A 98 5.81 4.78 7.90
C LEU A 98 5.56 5.24 6.46
N TRP A 99 6.19 4.62 5.47
CA TRP A 99 6.08 5.05 4.06
C TRP A 99 4.65 4.97 3.52
N LEU A 100 3.99 3.82 3.69
CA LEU A 100 2.65 3.61 3.14
C LEU A 100 1.60 4.50 3.84
N PRO A 101 1.55 4.61 5.19
CA PRO A 101 0.69 5.56 5.87
C PRO A 101 0.98 7.02 5.52
N ALA A 102 2.24 7.41 5.35
CA ALA A 102 2.57 8.78 4.92
C ALA A 102 2.00 9.06 3.52
N LEU A 103 2.21 8.16 2.56
CA LEU A 103 1.71 8.32 1.20
C LEU A 103 0.17 8.30 1.13
N CYS A 104 -0.47 7.32 1.77
CA CYS A 104 -1.94 7.23 1.79
C CYS A 104 -2.55 8.37 2.60
N GLY A 105 -1.95 8.75 3.73
CA GLY A 105 -2.39 9.84 4.60
C GLY A 105 -2.35 11.19 3.89
N THR A 106 -1.28 11.50 3.15
CA THR A 106 -1.23 12.75 2.35
C THR A 106 -2.34 12.81 1.29
N MET A 107 -2.55 11.72 0.53
CA MET A 107 -3.66 11.66 -0.46
C MET A 107 -5.03 11.76 0.20
N TYR A 108 -5.18 11.14 1.36
CA TYR A 108 -6.43 11.16 2.13
C TYR A 108 -6.76 12.55 2.65
N LEU A 109 -5.78 13.24 3.25
CA LEU A 109 -5.91 14.63 3.70
C LEU A 109 -6.22 15.57 2.53
N ALA A 110 -5.56 15.39 1.39
CA ALA A 110 -5.86 16.15 0.18
C ALA A 110 -7.31 15.92 -0.30
N ALA A 111 -7.79 14.67 -0.28
CA ALA A 111 -9.16 14.34 -0.68
C ALA A 111 -10.20 14.95 0.28
N ALA A 112 -9.89 14.95 1.59
CA ALA A 112 -10.69 15.58 2.63
C ALA A 112 -10.76 17.11 2.46
N ALA A 113 -9.65 17.74 2.08
CA ALA A 113 -9.61 19.17 1.75
C ALA A 113 -10.43 19.50 0.49
N CYS A 114 -10.34 18.68 -0.57
CA CYS A 114 -11.20 18.82 -1.74
C CYS A 114 -12.68 18.68 -1.39
N MET A 115 -13.03 17.72 -0.53
CA MET A 115 -14.41 17.59 -0.04
C MET A 115 -14.86 18.86 0.69
N PHE A 116 -14.05 19.37 1.62
CA PHE A 116 -14.35 20.59 2.35
C PHE A 116 -14.66 21.74 1.39
N ALA A 117 -13.77 21.97 0.41
CA ALA A 117 -13.92 23.03 -0.58
C ALA A 117 -15.22 22.88 -1.40
N GLY A 118 -15.51 21.67 -1.88
CA GLY A 118 -16.73 21.40 -2.65
C GLY A 118 -18.01 21.65 -1.85
N THR A 119 -18.07 21.16 -0.61
CA THR A 119 -19.22 21.37 0.28
C THR A 119 -19.37 22.83 0.68
N PHE A 120 -18.27 23.53 0.93
CA PHE A 120 -18.28 24.95 1.25
C PHE A 120 -18.84 25.79 0.08
N VAL A 121 -18.36 25.57 -1.14
CA VAL A 121 -18.85 26.26 -2.35
C VAL A 121 -20.34 26.01 -2.56
N GLN A 122 -20.78 24.76 -2.37
CA GLN A 122 -22.18 24.38 -2.55
C GLN A 122 -23.10 24.99 -1.46
N ALA A 123 -22.72 24.87 -0.18
CA ALA A 123 -23.53 25.35 0.92
C ALA A 123 -23.53 26.88 1.01
N GLY A 124 -22.41 27.54 0.71
CA GLY A 124 -22.28 29.00 0.79
C GLY A 124 -23.19 29.74 -0.19
N ALA A 125 -23.63 29.08 -1.27
CA ALA A 125 -24.62 29.62 -2.19
C ALA A 125 -26.04 29.70 -1.59
N VAL A 126 -26.35 28.87 -0.60
CA VAL A 126 -27.72 28.69 -0.08
C VAL A 126 -27.90 29.28 1.30
N VAL A 127 -26.91 29.10 2.19
CA VAL A 127 -27.08 29.36 3.63
C VAL A 127 -26.08 30.38 4.20
N GLY A 128 -25.27 31.01 3.35
CA GLY A 128 -24.21 31.92 3.77
C GLY A 128 -22.94 31.21 4.27
N PRO A 129 -21.85 31.95 4.50
CA PRO A 129 -20.51 31.39 4.69
C PRO A 129 -20.32 30.65 6.02
N ALA A 130 -20.92 31.15 7.11
CA ALA A 130 -20.76 30.53 8.45
C ALA A 130 -21.37 29.12 8.51
N LEU A 131 -22.65 28.99 8.11
CA LEU A 131 -23.32 27.68 8.10
C LEU A 131 -22.73 26.75 7.03
N ALA A 132 -22.18 27.29 5.94
CA ALA A 132 -21.44 26.52 4.95
C ALA A 132 -20.15 25.93 5.50
N ALA A 133 -19.38 26.70 6.27
CA ALA A 133 -18.17 26.21 6.93
C ALA A 133 -18.48 25.09 7.93
N GLU A 134 -19.55 25.24 8.72
CA GLU A 134 -20.00 24.19 9.67
C GLU A 134 -20.39 22.90 8.94
N ARG A 135 -21.18 22.99 7.87
CA ARG A 135 -21.57 21.82 7.05
C ARG A 135 -20.36 21.16 6.39
N ALA A 136 -19.43 21.96 5.86
CA ALA A 136 -18.21 21.46 5.25
C ALA A 136 -17.32 20.76 6.28
N ALA A 137 -17.14 21.33 7.47
CA ALA A 137 -16.37 20.72 8.56
C ALA A 137 -17.00 19.38 9.00
N ALA A 138 -18.31 19.34 9.23
CA ALA A 138 -19.00 18.10 9.59
C ALA A 138 -18.87 17.02 8.48
N ALA A 139 -19.00 17.41 7.21
CA ALA A 139 -18.80 16.49 6.07
C ALA A 139 -17.37 15.95 6.00
N THR A 140 -16.37 16.81 6.18
CA THR A 140 -14.96 16.43 6.20
C THR A 140 -14.63 15.51 7.37
N ILE A 141 -15.13 15.79 8.58
CA ILE A 141 -14.94 14.89 9.74
C ILE A 141 -15.58 13.53 9.45
N ASN A 142 -16.79 13.52 8.89
CA ASN A 142 -17.48 12.27 8.51
C ASN A 142 -16.72 11.45 7.46
N ASP A 143 -15.98 12.10 6.55
CA ASP A 143 -15.16 11.43 5.55
C ASP A 143 -13.83 10.95 6.15
N LEU A 144 -13.22 11.75 7.04
CA LEU A 144 -12.00 11.46 7.81
C LEU A 144 -12.17 10.29 8.79
N CYS A 145 -13.37 10.14 9.34
CA CYS A 145 -13.67 9.06 10.28
C CYS A 145 -14.13 7.77 9.58
N VAL A 146 -14.12 7.69 8.23
CA VAL A 146 -14.50 6.50 7.41
C VAL A 146 -15.73 5.77 7.95
N GLY A 147 -16.78 6.50 8.33
CA GLY A 147 -18.01 5.88 8.83
C GLY A 147 -17.88 5.17 10.20
N LEU A 148 -16.85 5.45 10.99
CA LEU A 148 -16.82 5.14 12.43
C LEU A 148 -17.70 6.12 13.21
N VAL A 149 -17.73 7.37 12.76
CA VAL A 149 -18.43 8.48 13.41
C VAL A 149 -19.27 9.22 12.38
N HIS A 150 -20.50 9.55 12.77
CA HIS A 150 -21.37 10.47 12.07
C HIS A 150 -21.58 11.73 12.92
N VAL A 151 -20.92 12.82 12.56
CA VAL A 151 -21.10 14.15 13.13
C VAL A 151 -22.20 14.86 12.34
N THR A 152 -23.27 15.26 13.03
CA THR A 152 -24.34 16.06 12.42
C THR A 152 -23.92 17.54 12.34
N PRO A 153 -24.62 18.37 11.54
CA PRO A 153 -24.39 19.82 11.52
C PRO A 153 -24.65 20.52 12.86
N ARG A 154 -25.21 19.85 13.88
CA ARG A 154 -25.36 20.39 15.24
C ARG A 154 -24.30 19.85 16.20
N TRP A 155 -23.18 19.35 15.65
CA TRP A 155 -22.08 18.72 16.38
C TRP A 155 -22.47 17.53 17.26
N THR A 156 -23.62 16.89 16.99
CA THR A 156 -23.96 15.64 17.67
C THR A 156 -23.17 14.50 17.04
N VAL A 157 -22.45 13.78 17.89
CA VAL A 157 -21.59 12.66 17.51
C VAL A 157 -22.38 11.38 17.65
N LEU A 158 -22.74 10.77 16.55
CA LEU A 158 -23.34 9.44 16.52
C LEU A 158 -22.27 8.43 16.12
N VAL A 159 -21.94 7.50 17.02
CA VAL A 159 -21.09 6.36 16.68
C VAL A 159 -21.96 5.37 15.90
N ARG A 160 -21.87 5.42 14.57
CA ARG A 160 -22.59 4.51 13.68
C ARG A 160 -21.56 3.90 12.75
N LEU A 161 -21.19 2.64 13.00
CA LEU A 161 -20.37 1.84 12.10
C LEU A 161 -21.11 1.66 10.78
N SER A 162 -20.88 2.58 9.84
CA SER A 162 -21.49 2.54 8.52
C SER A 162 -20.62 1.68 7.62
N ALA A 163 -20.85 0.37 7.65
CA ALA A 163 -20.16 -0.60 6.79
C ALA A 163 -20.27 -0.24 5.28
N HIS A 164 -21.27 0.55 4.88
CA HIS A 164 -21.47 0.98 3.49
C HIS A 164 -20.45 1.97 2.94
N ARG A 165 -19.56 2.54 3.78
CA ARG A 165 -18.57 3.53 3.31
C ARG A 165 -17.22 2.94 2.93
N VAL A 166 -16.92 1.71 3.35
CA VAL A 166 -15.73 0.98 2.91
C VAL A 166 -16.17 0.02 1.80
N PRO A 167 -15.51 0.03 0.62
CA PRO A 167 -15.85 -0.93 -0.42
C PRO A 167 -15.72 -2.37 0.10
N ILE A 168 -16.72 -3.20 -0.18
CA ILE A 168 -16.89 -4.56 0.39
C ILE A 168 -15.69 -5.48 0.16
N TRP A 169 -14.86 -5.20 -0.84
CA TRP A 169 -13.69 -5.99 -1.23
C TRP A 169 -12.41 -5.55 -0.50
N VAL A 170 -12.39 -4.41 0.20
CA VAL A 170 -11.19 -3.92 0.90
C VAL A 170 -10.81 -4.88 2.04
N PHE A 171 -11.75 -5.27 2.90
CA PHE A 171 -11.46 -6.21 3.99
C PHE A 171 -11.05 -7.60 3.50
N PRO A 172 -11.76 -8.23 2.55
CA PRO A 172 -11.29 -9.46 1.88
C PRO A 172 -9.90 -9.33 1.28
N GLY A 173 -9.61 -8.23 0.58
CA GLY A 173 -8.31 -7.98 -0.04
C GLY A 173 -7.19 -7.83 0.98
N LEU A 174 -7.43 -7.09 2.08
CA LEU A 174 -6.48 -6.94 3.19
C LEU A 174 -6.27 -8.25 3.94
N ALA A 175 -7.33 -9.03 4.17
CA ALA A 175 -7.23 -10.35 4.79
C ALA A 175 -6.40 -11.31 3.93
N ALA A 176 -6.72 -11.42 2.64
CA ALA A 176 -5.95 -12.22 1.69
C ALA A 176 -4.49 -11.75 1.62
N TRP A 177 -4.24 -10.44 1.61
CA TRP A 177 -2.89 -9.88 1.66
C TRP A 177 -2.13 -10.27 2.93
N ALA A 178 -2.77 -10.19 4.10
CA ALA A 178 -2.13 -10.45 5.40
C ALA A 178 -1.80 -11.92 5.62
N VAL A 179 -2.61 -12.84 5.06
CA VAL A 179 -2.41 -14.28 5.20
C VAL A 179 -1.11 -14.74 4.54
N ALA A 180 -0.79 -14.26 3.33
CA ALA A 180 0.43 -14.66 2.63
C ALA A 180 1.74 -14.46 3.44
N PRO A 181 2.05 -13.27 4.00
CA PRO A 181 3.23 -13.09 4.84
C PRO A 181 3.10 -13.83 6.16
N LEU A 182 1.91 -13.95 6.76
CA LEU A 182 1.71 -14.72 8.00
C LEU A 182 2.04 -16.21 7.81
N LEU A 183 1.59 -16.83 6.72
CA LEU A 183 1.92 -18.21 6.37
C LEU A 183 3.42 -18.39 6.16
N LEU A 184 4.06 -17.47 5.47
CA LEU A 184 5.50 -17.53 5.27
C LEU A 184 6.27 -17.34 6.59
N LEU A 185 5.80 -16.44 7.46
CA LEU A 185 6.40 -16.20 8.76
C LEU A 185 6.20 -17.38 9.72
N SER A 186 5.05 -18.05 9.70
CA SER A 186 4.75 -19.21 10.54
C SER A 186 5.56 -20.45 10.15
N LEU A 187 5.92 -20.61 8.87
CA LEU A 187 6.81 -21.66 8.37
C LEU A 187 8.29 -21.37 8.68
N SER A 188 8.62 -21.25 9.96
CA SER A 188 9.96 -20.85 10.42
C SER A 188 11.05 -21.82 9.98
N ASP A 189 10.80 -23.13 10.02
CA ASP A 189 11.76 -24.16 9.58
C ASP A 189 11.98 -24.11 8.08
N THR A 190 10.90 -24.05 7.28
CA THR A 190 11.03 -23.88 5.83
C THR A 190 11.80 -22.60 5.50
N ARG A 191 11.50 -21.48 6.17
CA ARG A 191 12.25 -20.23 6.01
C ARG A 191 13.71 -20.35 6.40
N ARG A 192 14.05 -21.10 7.46
CA ARG A 192 15.44 -21.36 7.86
C ARG A 192 16.16 -22.22 6.81
N LEU A 193 15.50 -23.23 6.25
CA LEU A 193 16.04 -24.06 5.16
C LEU A 193 16.30 -23.25 3.89
N VAL A 194 15.36 -22.38 3.49
CA VAL A 194 15.52 -21.51 2.31
C VAL A 194 16.30 -20.23 2.62
N LYS A 195 16.61 -20.03 3.91
CA LYS A 195 17.40 -18.94 4.49
C LYS A 195 16.82 -17.55 4.19
N ILE A 196 15.48 -17.42 4.32
CA ILE A 196 14.74 -16.17 4.18
C ILE A 196 14.45 -15.58 5.56
N ARG A 197 15.00 -14.40 5.83
CA ARG A 197 14.74 -13.64 7.07
C ARG A 197 13.32 -13.10 7.10
N ALA A 198 12.72 -13.03 8.29
CA ALA A 198 11.39 -12.43 8.51
C ALA A 198 11.29 -11.02 7.93
N ALA A 199 12.39 -10.29 8.06
CA ALA A 199 12.57 -8.96 7.52
C ALA A 199 12.25 -8.90 6.00
N HIS A 200 12.75 -9.84 5.19
CA HIS A 200 12.48 -9.85 3.74
C HIS A 200 11.00 -10.11 3.42
N VAL A 201 10.33 -10.94 4.23
CA VAL A 201 8.89 -11.21 4.10
C VAL A 201 8.09 -9.95 4.46
N LEU A 202 8.43 -9.27 5.57
CA LEU A 202 7.80 -8.02 5.96
C LEU A 202 7.98 -6.93 4.90
N ARG A 203 9.19 -6.82 4.33
CA ARG A 203 9.48 -5.91 3.22
C ARG A 203 8.58 -6.18 2.02
N ALA A 204 8.49 -7.44 1.57
CA ALA A 204 7.61 -7.82 0.48
C ALA A 204 6.14 -7.57 0.80
N ALA A 205 5.72 -7.77 2.06
CA ALA A 205 4.35 -7.51 2.50
C ALA A 205 4.00 -6.02 2.36
N VAL A 206 4.81 -5.12 2.93
CA VAL A 206 4.55 -3.68 2.90
C VAL A 206 4.51 -3.13 1.47
N TYR A 207 5.49 -3.48 0.63
CA TYR A 207 5.48 -3.06 -0.77
C TYR A 207 4.35 -3.73 -1.58
N GLY A 208 3.90 -4.91 -1.17
CA GLY A 208 2.73 -5.57 -1.75
C GLY A 208 1.46 -4.75 -1.63
N CYS A 209 1.35 -3.86 -0.64
CA CYS A 209 0.24 -2.91 -0.49
C CYS A 209 0.27 -1.73 -1.48
N ALA A 210 1.18 -1.70 -2.46
CA ALA A 210 1.26 -0.59 -3.42
C ALA A 210 -0.04 -0.33 -4.22
N TRP A 211 -0.93 -1.32 -4.32
CA TRP A 211 -2.26 -1.20 -4.93
C TRP A 211 -3.22 -0.28 -4.17
N ILE A 212 -2.96 0.00 -2.88
CA ILE A 212 -3.80 0.90 -2.06
C ILE A 212 -3.70 2.34 -2.58
N VAL A 213 -2.51 2.77 -2.97
CA VAL A 213 -2.22 4.13 -3.44
C VAL A 213 -3.09 4.55 -4.65
N PRO A 214 -3.20 3.79 -5.76
CA PRO A 214 -4.05 4.20 -6.87
C PRO A 214 -5.53 4.32 -6.50
N ILE A 215 -6.03 3.59 -5.49
CA ILE A 215 -7.41 3.77 -4.98
C ILE A 215 -7.56 5.13 -4.27
N PHE A 216 -6.62 5.49 -3.41
CA PHE A 216 -6.62 6.82 -2.78
C PHE A 216 -6.42 7.93 -3.82
N ALA A 217 -5.57 7.73 -4.82
CA ALA A 217 -5.37 8.67 -5.90
C ALA A 217 -6.65 8.86 -6.73
N LEU A 218 -7.34 7.76 -7.06
CA LEU A 218 -8.61 7.81 -7.80
C LEU A 218 -9.71 8.51 -6.98
N ARG A 219 -9.76 8.27 -5.66
CA ARG A 219 -10.64 9.01 -4.74
C ARG A 219 -10.32 10.50 -4.74
N LEU A 220 -9.05 10.88 -4.66
CA LEU A 220 -8.62 12.27 -4.72
C LEU A 220 -9.03 12.93 -6.04
N VAL A 221 -8.75 12.29 -7.18
CA VAL A 221 -9.13 12.80 -8.51
C VAL A 221 -10.64 12.98 -8.62
N ASN A 222 -11.43 12.01 -8.12
CA ASN A 222 -12.89 12.12 -8.10
C ASN A 222 -13.35 13.33 -7.26
N ARG A 223 -12.79 13.51 -6.05
CA ARG A 223 -13.14 14.66 -5.19
C ARG A 223 -12.74 15.99 -5.84
N ALA A 224 -11.55 16.08 -6.43
CA ALA A 224 -11.09 17.28 -7.13
C ALA A 224 -11.99 17.61 -8.33
N GLY A 225 -12.34 16.62 -9.14
CA GLY A 225 -13.26 16.77 -10.27
C GLY A 225 -14.64 17.29 -9.84
N MET A 226 -15.16 16.79 -8.70
CA MET A 226 -16.41 17.30 -8.13
C MET A 226 -16.34 18.77 -7.74
N VAL A 227 -15.23 19.24 -7.14
CA VAL A 227 -15.06 20.67 -6.82
C VAL A 227 -15.09 21.51 -8.09
N VAL A 228 -14.38 21.09 -9.14
CA VAL A 228 -14.33 21.80 -10.42
C VAL A 228 -15.73 21.88 -11.04
N LEU A 229 -16.45 20.76 -11.12
CA LEU A 229 -17.80 20.72 -11.71
C LEU A 229 -18.80 21.60 -10.95
N VAL A 230 -18.80 21.54 -9.61
CA VAL A 230 -19.67 22.38 -8.77
C VAL A 230 -19.33 23.86 -8.93
N SER A 231 -18.05 24.19 -9.06
CA SER A 231 -17.61 25.57 -9.27
C SER A 231 -18.01 26.09 -10.65
N LEU A 232 -17.91 25.27 -11.69
CA LEU A 232 -18.33 25.61 -13.05
C LEU A 232 -19.84 25.81 -13.16
N ASP A 233 -20.65 24.93 -12.57
CA ASP A 233 -22.11 25.07 -12.54
C ASP A 233 -22.54 26.39 -11.91
N ARG A 234 -21.89 26.75 -10.80
CA ARG A 234 -22.11 28.03 -10.14
C ARG A 234 -21.72 29.22 -11.02
N TRP A 235 -20.64 29.11 -11.78
CA TRP A 235 -20.18 30.18 -12.66
C TRP A 235 -21.09 30.38 -13.87
N VAL A 236 -21.62 29.30 -14.45
CA VAL A 236 -22.54 29.36 -15.60
C VAL A 236 -23.94 29.85 -15.19
N GLY A 237 -24.27 29.81 -13.90
CA GLY A 237 -25.54 30.33 -13.39
C GLY A 237 -26.74 29.47 -13.76
N THR A 238 -26.54 28.20 -14.11
CA THR A 238 -27.59 27.24 -14.47
C THR A 238 -28.31 26.74 -13.21
N PRO A 239 -29.54 27.20 -12.90
CA PRO A 239 -30.12 26.96 -11.57
C PRO A 239 -30.72 25.55 -11.37
N ARG A 240 -30.71 24.67 -12.39
CA ARG A 240 -31.58 23.47 -12.38
C ARG A 240 -31.04 22.16 -12.98
N THR A 241 -29.82 22.07 -13.51
CA THR A 241 -29.40 20.86 -14.26
C THR A 241 -28.39 19.93 -13.57
N LEU A 242 -27.89 20.22 -12.36
CA LEU A 242 -26.78 19.44 -11.77
C LEU A 242 -27.07 18.54 -10.57
N VAL A 243 -28.35 18.29 -10.24
CA VAL A 243 -28.72 17.14 -9.37
C VAL A 243 -28.43 15.79 -10.06
N VAL A 244 -28.20 15.78 -11.38
CA VAL A 244 -27.93 14.57 -12.17
C VAL A 244 -26.49 14.01 -12.01
N ARG A 245 -25.55 14.69 -11.33
CA ARG A 245 -24.11 14.36 -11.44
C ARG A 245 -23.34 13.95 -10.17
N THR A 246 -23.96 13.80 -9.00
CA THR A 246 -23.25 13.19 -7.83
C THR A 246 -22.89 11.72 -8.05
N HIS A 247 -23.38 11.11 -9.13
CA HIS A 247 -23.14 9.73 -9.48
C HIS A 247 -22.11 9.51 -10.60
N TRP A 248 -21.31 10.48 -11.05
CA TRP A 248 -20.37 10.21 -12.16
C TRP A 248 -19.42 9.06 -11.88
N PHE A 249 -18.95 8.97 -10.64
CA PHE A 249 -18.15 7.83 -10.19
C PHE A 249 -18.99 6.55 -10.04
N SER A 250 -20.19 6.62 -9.45
CA SER A 250 -21.06 5.43 -9.29
C SER A 250 -21.80 5.01 -10.57
N MET A 251 -21.79 5.83 -11.62
CA MET A 251 -22.30 5.54 -12.97
C MET A 251 -21.22 4.92 -13.84
N LEU A 252 -19.97 5.40 -13.77
CA LEU A 252 -18.85 4.80 -14.48
C LEU A 252 -18.41 3.46 -13.86
N LEU A 253 -18.70 3.28 -12.58
CA LEU A 253 -18.39 2.08 -11.82
C LEU A 253 -19.70 1.54 -11.22
N PRO A 254 -20.57 0.87 -12.03
CA PRO A 254 -21.75 0.16 -11.53
C PRO A 254 -21.34 -0.86 -10.45
N SER A 255 -22.26 -1.54 -9.75
CA SER A 255 -21.93 -2.59 -8.75
C SER A 255 -20.91 -3.66 -9.21
N TRP A 256 -20.74 -3.84 -10.52
CA TRP A 256 -19.69 -4.62 -11.16
C TRP A 256 -18.26 -4.12 -10.86
N SER A 257 -18.10 -2.83 -10.56
CA SER A 257 -16.84 -2.18 -10.24
C SER A 257 -16.22 -2.68 -8.94
N ASP A 258 -17.03 -2.95 -7.92
CA ASP A 258 -16.53 -3.48 -6.66
C ASP A 258 -15.99 -4.91 -6.86
N ILE A 259 -16.69 -5.71 -7.66
CA ILE A 259 -16.24 -7.06 -8.03
C ILE A 259 -14.99 -6.98 -8.91
N ALA A 260 -14.99 -6.11 -9.92
CA ALA A 260 -13.86 -5.93 -10.83
C ALA A 260 -12.61 -5.43 -10.08
N LEU A 261 -12.77 -4.45 -9.19
CA LEU A 261 -11.68 -3.92 -8.38
C LEU A 261 -11.17 -4.96 -7.38
N GLY A 262 -12.06 -5.72 -6.75
CA GLY A 262 -11.69 -6.89 -5.95
C GLY A 262 -10.90 -7.93 -6.76
N GLY A 263 -11.31 -8.21 -8.00
CA GLY A 263 -10.61 -9.07 -8.94
C GLY A 263 -9.23 -8.54 -9.31
N VAL A 264 -9.11 -7.23 -9.60
CA VAL A 264 -7.82 -6.57 -9.87
C VAL A 264 -6.89 -6.67 -8.67
N VAL A 265 -7.38 -6.46 -7.44
CA VAL A 265 -6.58 -6.62 -6.22
C VAL A 265 -6.14 -8.07 -6.03
N ALA A 266 -7.01 -9.05 -6.29
CA ALA A 266 -6.67 -10.47 -6.20
C ALA A 266 -5.60 -10.87 -7.23
N LEU A 267 -5.73 -10.39 -8.48
CA LEU A 267 -4.74 -10.59 -9.54
C LEU A 267 -3.41 -9.92 -9.19
N TRP A 268 -3.45 -8.70 -8.65
CA TRP A 268 -2.28 -7.98 -8.17
C TRP A 268 -1.56 -8.76 -7.05
N MET A 269 -2.29 -9.23 -6.04
CA MET A 269 -1.74 -10.05 -4.94
C MET A 269 -1.08 -11.32 -5.47
N THR A 270 -1.78 -12.02 -6.37
CA THR A 270 -1.28 -13.22 -7.04
C THR A 270 0.02 -12.94 -7.77
N TRP A 271 0.04 -11.91 -8.61
CA TRP A 271 1.22 -11.53 -9.37
C TRP A 271 2.38 -11.11 -8.47
N TRP A 272 2.13 -10.27 -7.48
CA TRP A 272 3.13 -9.77 -6.54
C TRP A 272 3.83 -10.91 -5.79
N TRP A 273 3.07 -11.77 -5.12
CA TRP A 273 3.63 -12.87 -4.33
C TRP A 273 4.28 -13.94 -5.21
N CYS A 274 3.72 -14.23 -6.38
CA CYS A 274 4.35 -15.14 -7.34
C CYS A 274 5.75 -14.67 -7.76
N VAL A 275 5.88 -13.37 -8.07
CA VAL A 275 7.17 -12.80 -8.46
C VAL A 275 8.12 -12.69 -7.26
N ALA A 276 7.63 -12.36 -6.06
CA ALA A 276 8.43 -12.33 -4.85
C ALA A 276 9.07 -13.70 -4.58
N ILE A 277 8.26 -14.77 -4.65
CA ILE A 277 8.71 -16.15 -4.42
C ILE A 277 9.66 -16.62 -5.54
N ALA A 278 9.28 -16.42 -6.80
CA ALA A 278 10.03 -16.94 -7.94
C ALA A 278 11.33 -16.16 -8.23
N ARG A 279 11.27 -14.83 -8.24
CA ARG A 279 12.41 -13.98 -8.62
C ARG A 279 13.14 -13.40 -7.43
N GLY A 280 12.40 -12.92 -6.42
CA GLY A 280 12.97 -12.29 -5.23
C GLY A 280 13.73 -13.30 -4.37
N TRP A 281 13.08 -14.41 -4.05
CA TRP A 281 13.64 -15.41 -3.13
C TRP A 281 14.22 -16.65 -3.81
N ARG A 282 13.83 -16.91 -5.07
CA ARG A 282 14.31 -18.04 -5.88
C ARG A 282 14.11 -19.38 -5.16
N LEU A 283 12.89 -19.60 -4.66
CA LEU A 283 12.56 -20.85 -3.96
C LEU A 283 12.64 -22.06 -4.90
N PRO A 284 13.05 -23.23 -4.41
CA PRO A 284 12.88 -24.47 -5.15
C PRO A 284 11.38 -24.73 -5.34
N ARG A 285 10.94 -24.98 -6.58
CA ARG A 285 9.52 -25.18 -6.96
C ARG A 285 8.63 -23.96 -6.62
N PRO A 286 8.91 -22.78 -7.20
CA PRO A 286 8.20 -21.55 -6.83
C PRO A 286 6.69 -21.66 -7.10
N LEU A 287 6.28 -22.32 -8.18
CA LEU A 287 4.86 -22.48 -8.54
C LEU A 287 4.05 -23.22 -7.48
N SER A 288 4.59 -24.29 -6.90
CA SER A 288 3.91 -25.06 -5.85
C SER A 288 3.73 -24.22 -4.58
N VAL A 289 4.78 -23.49 -4.17
CA VAL A 289 4.71 -22.61 -3.00
C VAL A 289 3.70 -21.49 -3.23
N CYS A 290 3.71 -20.87 -4.42
CA CYS A 290 2.74 -19.85 -4.79
C CYS A 290 1.30 -20.37 -4.76
N ALA A 291 1.04 -21.55 -5.34
CA ALA A 291 -0.30 -22.14 -5.38
C ALA A 291 -0.86 -22.37 -3.97
N ILE A 292 -0.04 -22.88 -3.04
CA ILE A 292 -0.45 -23.11 -1.65
C ILE A 292 -0.72 -21.78 -0.94
N VAL A 293 0.24 -20.85 -0.98
CA VAL A 293 0.14 -19.56 -0.28
C VAL A 293 -1.06 -18.75 -0.80
N LEU A 294 -1.22 -18.68 -2.13
CA LEU A 294 -2.32 -17.95 -2.75
C LEU A 294 -3.66 -18.65 -2.58
N GLY A 295 -3.71 -19.98 -2.65
CA GLY A 295 -4.93 -20.75 -2.41
C GLY A 295 -5.52 -20.46 -1.03
N ILE A 296 -4.69 -20.51 0.02
CA ILE A 296 -5.13 -20.20 1.39
C ILE A 296 -5.50 -18.72 1.54
N SER A 297 -4.73 -17.81 0.93
CA SER A 297 -4.99 -16.37 0.97
C SER A 297 -6.33 -16.00 0.32
N ILE A 298 -6.60 -16.53 -0.88
CA ILE A 298 -7.86 -16.32 -1.61
C ILE A 298 -9.02 -16.94 -0.85
N ALA A 299 -8.88 -18.18 -0.35
CA ALA A 299 -9.91 -18.82 0.46
C ALA A 299 -10.27 -17.98 1.69
N THR A 300 -9.27 -17.41 2.39
CA THR A 300 -9.50 -16.52 3.53
C THR A 300 -10.24 -15.25 3.12
N GLY A 301 -9.85 -14.61 2.00
CA GLY A 301 -10.56 -13.44 1.47
C GLY A 301 -12.03 -13.75 1.17
N VAL A 302 -12.32 -14.91 0.57
CA VAL A 302 -13.69 -15.38 0.30
C VAL A 302 -14.48 -15.57 1.59
N VAL A 303 -13.90 -16.21 2.61
CA VAL A 303 -14.56 -16.38 3.92
C VAL A 303 -14.90 -15.02 4.54
N VAL A 304 -13.96 -14.07 4.55
CA VAL A 304 -14.20 -12.71 5.07
C VAL A 304 -15.30 -12.00 4.29
N LEU A 305 -15.34 -12.13 2.96
CA LEU A 305 -16.41 -11.56 2.13
C LEU A 305 -17.79 -12.13 2.50
N PHE A 306 -17.89 -13.44 2.76
CA PHE A 306 -19.14 -14.06 3.19
C PHE A 306 -19.57 -13.60 4.59
N LEU A 307 -18.63 -13.48 5.53
CA LEU A 307 -18.91 -13.00 6.89
C LEU A 307 -19.36 -11.54 6.88
N ASP A 308 -18.69 -10.69 6.11
CA ASP A 308 -19.02 -9.26 5.97
C ASP A 308 -20.46 -9.07 5.44
N ARG A 309 -20.83 -9.80 4.39
CA ARG A 309 -22.21 -9.80 3.86
C ARG A 309 -23.25 -10.24 4.87
N ARG A 310 -22.92 -11.18 5.77
CA ARG A 310 -23.85 -11.61 6.83
C ARG A 310 -23.97 -10.56 7.91
N MET A 311 -22.87 -9.97 8.37
CA MET A 311 -22.89 -8.91 9.39
C MET A 311 -23.69 -7.69 8.92
N VAL A 312 -23.53 -7.29 7.65
CA VAL A 312 -24.32 -6.19 7.08
C VAL A 312 -25.83 -6.48 7.12
N ARG A 313 -26.26 -7.74 6.92
CA ARG A 313 -27.69 -8.10 7.01
C ARG A 313 -28.24 -8.13 8.44
N PHE A 314 -27.40 -8.37 9.45
CA PHE A 314 -27.85 -8.38 10.86
C PHE A 314 -27.97 -6.97 11.45
N LEU A 315 -27.29 -5.98 10.87
CA LEU A 315 -27.27 -4.59 11.37
C LEU A 315 -28.31 -3.67 10.71
N VAL A 316 -29.05 -4.17 9.70
CA VAL A 316 -30.12 -3.45 8.98
C VAL A 316 -31.45 -4.05 9.39
#